data_AF-A0A838QEE3-F1
#
_entry.id   AF-A0A838QEE3-F1
#
_cell.length_a   1.000
_cell.length_b   1.000
_cell.length_c   1.000
_cell.angle_alpha   90.00
_cell.angle_beta   90.00
_cell.angle_gamma   90.00
#
_symmetry.space_group_name_H-M   'P 1'
#
loop_
_entity.id
_entity.type
_entity.pdbx_description
1 polymer ?
#
loop_
_entity_poly.entity_id
_entity_poly.type
_entity_poly.pdbx_seq_one_letter_code
_entity_poly.pdbx_strand_id
1 'polypeptide(L)'
;MQQYLPLAARGFGDASNSRLWRVIATVACAGVMISCADKSAEYPGPFGKQIAEAVPKIEAAVGLSFKTPPRVEQRSKAQVREFVTKQVTDPRAARDLAGITAVYKRLGMLPDSLDMQKFLVDLLEEQIVGYYDPKTKVLYIVSDAPKEAVGITITHELVHALQDQYISL
;
A
#
# COMPACT_ATOMS: atom_id res chain seq x y z
N MET A 1 -8.76 -70.17 2.02
CA MET A 1 -10.13 -70.04 1.50
C MET A 1 -10.04 -69.28 0.18
N GLN A 2 -9.68 -70.01 -0.89
CA GLN A 2 -10.56 -70.39 -2.01
C GLN A 2 -10.61 -69.25 -3.05
N GLN A 3 -9.67 -69.17 -4.00
CA GLN A 3 -9.76 -69.77 -5.35
C GLN A 3 -11.11 -69.51 -6.05
N TYR A 4 -11.09 -68.83 -7.21
CA TYR A 4 -11.41 -69.44 -8.50
C TYR A 4 -10.76 -68.63 -9.65
N LEU A 5 -10.12 -69.38 -10.55
CA LEU A 5 -9.39 -68.98 -11.76
C LEU A 5 -10.34 -69.13 -13.00
N PRO A 6 -9.89 -68.99 -14.27
CA PRO A 6 -10.48 -68.17 -15.32
C PRO A 6 -11.23 -69.00 -16.39
N LEU A 7 -11.74 -68.35 -17.44
CA LEU A 7 -12.17 -69.04 -18.66
C LEU A 7 -11.38 -68.55 -19.89
N ALA A 8 -10.74 -69.54 -20.53
CA ALA A 8 -10.29 -69.71 -21.92
C ALA A 8 -10.29 -68.49 -22.86
N ALA A 9 -9.17 -68.09 -23.47
CA ALA A 9 -8.34 -68.77 -24.48
C ALA A 9 -8.92 -68.81 -25.91
N ARG A 10 -8.10 -68.27 -26.83
CA ARG A 10 -7.97 -68.51 -28.29
C ARG A 10 -8.76 -67.63 -29.26
N GLY A 11 -8.00 -66.77 -29.94
CA GLY A 11 -8.21 -66.36 -31.32
C GLY A 11 -6.88 -65.94 -31.92
N PHE A 12 -6.19 -66.87 -32.59
CA PHE A 12 -5.08 -66.57 -33.49
C PHE A 12 -5.69 -66.05 -34.81
N GLY A 13 -5.20 -64.90 -35.28
CA GLY A 13 -5.51 -64.34 -36.59
C GLY A 13 -4.37 -63.43 -37.01
N ASP A 14 -3.38 -64.03 -37.67
CA ASP A 14 -2.32 -63.36 -38.41
C ASP A 14 -2.85 -62.88 -39.77
N ALA A 15 -2.56 -61.63 -40.15
CA ALA A 15 -1.96 -61.28 -41.44
C ALA A 15 -2.20 -59.81 -41.82
N SER A 16 -1.12 -59.21 -42.34
CA SER A 16 -1.12 -58.19 -43.38
C SER A 16 -1.26 -56.71 -43.00
N ASN A 17 -0.11 -56.14 -42.64
CA ASN A 17 0.53 -55.07 -43.41
C ASN A 17 -0.31 -53.82 -43.75
N SER A 18 -0.25 -52.80 -42.88
CA SER A 18 -0.32 -51.40 -43.31
C SER A 18 0.65 -50.56 -42.48
N ARG A 19 1.86 -50.42 -43.04
CA ARG A 19 2.75 -49.30 -42.74
C ARG A 19 1.96 -48.02 -42.95
N LEU A 20 1.89 -47.17 -41.93
CA LEU A 20 2.00 -45.71 -41.97
C LEU A 20 1.34 -45.13 -40.70
N TRP A 21 1.91 -44.02 -40.20
CA TRP A 21 1.39 -43.11 -39.18
C TRP A 21 1.59 -43.48 -37.70
N ARG A 22 2.83 -43.40 -37.18
CA ARG A 22 3.10 -42.92 -35.80
C ARG A 22 4.49 -42.30 -35.65
N VAL A 23 4.69 -41.07 -36.14
CA VAL A 23 5.73 -40.15 -35.62
C VAL A 23 5.20 -38.72 -35.75
N ILE A 24 4.66 -38.14 -34.68
CA ILE A 24 4.66 -36.68 -34.36
C ILE A 24 4.55 -36.60 -32.82
N ALA A 25 5.67 -36.46 -32.10
CA ALA A 25 6.38 -35.23 -31.75
C ALA A 25 5.90 -34.64 -30.39
N THR A 26 6.69 -34.97 -29.37
CA THR A 26 7.18 -34.08 -28.30
C THR A 26 6.44 -32.74 -28.14
N VAL A 27 5.46 -32.68 -27.23
CA VAL A 27 4.95 -31.41 -26.73
C VAL A 27 5.96 -30.86 -25.73
N ALA A 28 6.67 -29.82 -26.16
CA ALA A 28 7.56 -29.03 -25.33
C ALA A 28 6.78 -28.40 -24.17
N CYS A 29 7.09 -28.80 -22.94
CA CYS A 29 6.85 -28.00 -21.75
C CYS A 29 7.78 -26.78 -21.81
N ALA A 30 7.40 -25.77 -22.58
CA ALA A 30 7.98 -24.44 -22.47
C ALA A 30 7.52 -23.86 -21.13
N GLY A 31 8.41 -23.92 -20.14
CA GLY A 31 8.23 -23.30 -18.85
C GLY A 31 7.94 -21.81 -19.02
N VAL A 32 6.72 -21.41 -18.63
CA VAL A 32 6.39 -20.00 -18.42
C VAL A 32 7.13 -19.59 -17.15
N MET A 33 8.38 -19.14 -17.32
CA MET A 33 9.10 -18.41 -16.28
C MET A 33 8.46 -17.03 -16.20
N ILE A 34 7.45 -16.87 -15.34
CA ILE A 34 7.06 -15.56 -14.85
C ILE A 34 8.26 -15.08 -14.03
N SER A 35 9.15 -14.33 -14.68
CA SER A 35 10.12 -13.51 -13.99
C SER A 35 9.31 -12.48 -13.22
N CYS A 36 9.16 -12.69 -11.90
CA CYS A 36 8.75 -11.62 -11.01
C CYS A 36 9.87 -10.58 -11.02
N ALA A 37 9.85 -9.69 -12.01
CA ALA A 37 10.66 -8.51 -12.01
C ALA A 37 10.37 -7.77 -10.69
N ASP A 38 11.43 -7.50 -9.93
CA ASP A 38 11.34 -6.83 -8.64
C ASP A 38 10.82 -5.39 -8.87
N LYS A 39 9.51 -5.20 -8.65
CA LYS A 39 8.85 -3.88 -8.80
C LYS A 39 9.40 -2.83 -7.82
N SER A 40 10.26 -3.21 -6.87
CA SER A 40 10.97 -2.23 -6.03
C SER A 40 11.87 -1.30 -6.85
N ALA A 41 12.33 -1.73 -8.02
CA ALA A 41 13.10 -0.88 -8.95
C ALA A 41 12.27 0.31 -9.50
N GLU A 42 10.93 0.21 -9.48
CA GLU A 42 10.02 1.28 -9.93
C GLU A 42 9.90 2.42 -8.91
N TYR A 43 10.18 2.14 -7.63
CA TYR A 43 10.08 3.10 -6.53
C TYR A 43 11.44 3.31 -5.87
N PRO A 44 12.29 4.22 -6.39
CA PRO A 44 13.60 4.46 -5.81
C PRO A 44 13.51 5.10 -4.41
N GLY A 45 14.49 4.80 -3.57
CA GLY A 45 14.62 5.40 -2.23
C GLY A 45 14.39 4.42 -1.08
N PRO A 46 14.45 4.91 0.17
CA PRO A 46 14.47 4.08 1.37
C PRO A 46 13.17 3.31 1.63
N PHE A 47 12.08 3.67 0.94
CA PHE A 47 10.74 3.10 1.12
C PHE A 47 10.23 2.31 -0.09
N GLY A 48 11.09 2.08 -1.10
CA GLY A 48 10.69 1.45 -2.35
C GLY A 48 10.02 0.10 -2.18
N LYS A 49 10.53 -0.72 -1.25
CA LYS A 49 9.95 -2.03 -0.92
C LYS A 49 8.53 -1.91 -0.35
N GLN A 50 8.33 -1.02 0.62
CA GLN A 50 7.03 -0.79 1.24
C GLN A 50 6.00 -0.31 0.21
N ILE A 51 6.40 0.58 -0.69
CA ILE A 51 5.54 1.10 -1.75
C ILE A 51 5.19 -0.01 -2.75
N ALA A 52 6.19 -0.76 -3.24
CA ALA A 52 6.00 -1.86 -4.18
C ALA A 52 5.10 -2.98 -3.63
N GLU A 53 5.13 -3.20 -2.31
CA GLU A 53 4.25 -4.15 -1.64
C GLU A 53 2.84 -3.60 -1.39
N ALA A 54 2.70 -2.30 -1.06
CA ALA A 54 1.44 -1.70 -0.66
C ALA A 54 0.56 -1.30 -1.85
N VAL A 55 1.11 -0.69 -2.90
CA VAL A 55 0.38 -0.20 -4.07
C VAL A 55 -0.56 -1.26 -4.66
N PRO A 56 -0.09 -2.47 -5.08
CA PRO A 56 -0.99 -3.45 -5.69
C PRO A 56 -2.07 -3.95 -4.74
N LYS A 57 -1.81 -3.98 -3.42
CA LYS A 57 -2.81 -4.36 -2.41
C LYS A 57 -3.89 -3.29 -2.26
N ILE A 58 -3.50 -2.02 -2.24
CA ILE A 58 -4.41 -0.89 -2.19
C ILE A 58 -5.28 -0.87 -3.44
N GLU A 59 -4.67 -1.00 -4.62
CA GLU A 59 -5.42 -1.00 -5.89
C GLU A 59 -6.43 -2.15 -5.96
N ALA A 60 -6.01 -3.36 -5.56
CA ALA A 60 -6.91 -4.51 -5.52
C ALA A 60 -8.06 -4.35 -4.51
N ALA A 61 -7.79 -3.76 -3.34
CA ALA A 61 -8.80 -3.57 -2.30
C ALA A 61 -9.81 -2.45 -2.64
N VAL A 62 -9.34 -1.38 -3.29
CA VAL A 62 -10.16 -0.20 -3.61
C VAL A 62 -10.83 -0.33 -4.98
N GLY A 63 -10.28 -1.15 -5.89
CA GLY A 63 -10.76 -1.28 -7.26
C GLY A 63 -10.40 -0.08 -8.15
N LEU A 64 -9.41 0.71 -7.74
CA LEU A 64 -8.88 1.88 -8.47
C LEU A 64 -7.38 1.73 -8.64
N SER A 65 -6.84 2.23 -9.75
CA SER A 65 -5.39 2.24 -10.00
C SER A 65 -4.81 3.62 -9.76
N PHE A 66 -3.55 3.70 -9.36
CA PHE A 66 -2.83 4.96 -9.35
C PHE A 66 -2.68 5.46 -10.80
N LYS A 67 -3.20 6.67 -11.07
CA LYS A 67 -3.07 7.36 -12.36
C LYS A 67 -1.64 7.84 -12.60
N THR A 68 -0.94 8.18 -11.51
CA THR A 68 0.48 8.53 -11.52
C THR A 68 1.19 7.85 -10.35
N PRO A 69 2.46 7.45 -10.51
CA PRO A 69 3.23 6.85 -9.42
C PRO A 69 3.30 7.80 -8.20
N PRO A 70 3.02 7.30 -6.98
CA PRO A 70 3.11 8.10 -5.77
C PRO A 70 4.56 8.53 -5.49
N ARG A 71 4.74 9.77 -5.04
CA ARG A 71 6.03 10.32 -4.61
C ARG A 71 6.16 10.26 -3.09
N VAL A 72 7.29 9.75 -2.63
CA VAL A 72 7.58 9.56 -1.19
C VAL A 72 8.91 10.23 -0.85
N GLU A 73 8.92 11.08 0.16
CA GLU A 73 10.10 11.80 0.64
C GLU A 73 10.24 11.68 2.16
N GLN A 74 11.43 11.98 2.69
CA GLN A 74 11.67 12.04 4.13
C GLN A 74 11.62 13.48 4.65
N ARG A 75 11.15 13.65 5.89
CA ARG A 75 11.19 14.92 6.63
C ARG A 75 11.79 14.72 8.01
N SER A 76 12.40 15.77 8.56
CA SER A 76 12.78 15.81 9.97
C SER A 76 11.60 16.26 10.84
N LYS A 77 11.63 15.97 12.14
CA LYS A 77 10.64 16.48 13.10
C LYS A 77 10.47 18.00 13.06
N ALA A 78 11.57 18.74 12.91
CA ALA A 78 11.50 20.19 12.77
C ALA A 78 10.69 20.64 11.54
N GLN A 79 10.80 19.93 10.42
CA GLN A 79 10.00 20.23 9.22
C GLN A 79 8.52 19.83 9.41
N VAL A 80 8.25 18.76 10.16
CA VAL A 80 6.88 18.41 10.56
C VAL A 80 6.28 19.50 11.43
N ARG A 81 7.03 20.00 12.42
CA ARG A 81 6.59 21.11 13.28
C ARG A 81 6.26 22.36 12.46
N GLU A 82 7.12 22.71 11.51
CA GLU A 82 6.87 23.84 10.60
C GLU A 82 5.58 23.63 9.79
N PHE A 83 5.40 22.44 9.22
CA PHE A 83 4.19 22.08 8.48
C PHE A 83 2.94 22.21 9.36
N VAL A 84 2.91 21.57 10.54
CA VAL A 84 1.78 21.61 11.46
C VAL A 84 1.49 23.04 11.92
N THR A 85 2.52 23.80 12.27
CA THR A 85 2.39 25.20 12.67
C THR A 85 1.70 26.00 11.57
N LYS A 86 2.11 25.82 10.31
CA LYS A 86 1.45 26.45 9.16
C LYS A 86 -0.01 26.04 9.01
N GLN A 87 -0.36 24.78 9.26
CA GLN A 87 -1.76 24.33 9.20
C GLN A 87 -2.62 24.95 10.30
N VAL A 88 -2.14 24.97 11.55
CA VAL A 88 -2.93 25.49 12.68
C VAL A 88 -2.99 27.02 12.75
N THR A 89 -2.07 27.69 12.05
CA THR A 89 -2.05 29.16 11.92
C THR A 89 -2.72 29.66 10.64
N ASP A 90 -3.19 28.75 9.77
CA ASP A 90 -4.02 29.14 8.63
C ASP A 90 -5.22 29.97 9.12
N PRO A 91 -5.57 31.10 8.48
CA PRO A 91 -6.59 32.01 9.01
C PRO A 91 -7.94 31.37 9.28
N ARG A 92 -8.33 30.35 8.50
CA ARG A 92 -9.56 29.61 8.74
C ARG A 92 -9.39 28.66 9.92
N ALA A 93 -8.33 27.86 9.93
CA ALA A 93 -8.05 26.91 11.00
C ALA A 93 -7.89 27.61 12.37
N ALA A 94 -7.18 28.74 12.41
CA ALA A 94 -6.98 29.53 13.62
C ALA A 94 -8.30 30.08 14.17
N ARG A 95 -9.22 30.52 13.29
CA ARG A 95 -10.56 30.97 13.68
C ARG A 95 -11.38 29.83 14.27
N ASP A 96 -11.39 28.68 13.59
CA ASP A 96 -12.15 27.50 14.03
C ASP A 96 -11.60 27.00 15.38
N LEU A 97 -10.28 26.94 15.52
CA LEU A 97 -9.61 26.54 16.76
C LEU A 97 -9.93 27.50 17.92
N ALA A 98 -9.94 28.81 17.68
CA ALA A 98 -10.28 29.79 18.70
C ALA A 98 -11.74 29.62 19.18
N GLY A 99 -12.67 29.39 18.26
CA GLY A 99 -14.08 29.14 18.58
C GLY A 99 -14.28 27.89 19.44
N ILE A 100 -13.69 26.77 19.02
CA ILE A 100 -13.76 25.50 19.77
C ILE A 100 -13.10 25.65 21.14
N THR A 101 -11.91 26.28 21.20
CA THR A 101 -11.19 26.51 22.45
C THR A 101 -12.03 27.32 23.45
N ALA A 102 -12.67 28.39 22.99
CA ALA A 102 -13.51 29.23 23.84
C ALA A 102 -14.71 28.45 24.42
N VAL A 103 -15.38 27.63 23.60
CA VAL A 103 -16.50 26.79 24.04
C VAL A 103 -16.04 25.78 25.09
N TYR A 104 -14.95 25.06 24.82
CA TYR A 104 -14.48 24.00 25.70
C TYR A 104 -13.94 24.54 27.03
N LYS A 105 -13.29 25.70 27.03
CA LYS A 105 -12.95 26.42 28.27
C LYS A 105 -14.21 26.81 29.05
N ARG A 106 -15.21 27.39 28.37
CA ARG A 106 -16.46 27.80 29.01
C ARG A 106 -17.24 26.65 29.63
N LEU A 107 -17.18 25.47 29.03
CA LEU A 107 -17.79 24.24 29.56
C LEU A 107 -16.97 23.57 30.67
N GLY A 108 -15.82 24.11 31.04
CA GLY A 108 -14.92 23.53 32.05
C GLY A 108 -14.21 22.25 31.58
N MET A 109 -14.20 21.97 30.27
CA MET A 109 -13.53 20.81 29.68
C MET A 109 -12.03 21.06 29.45
N LEU A 110 -11.62 22.33 29.39
CA LEU A 110 -10.22 22.74 29.26
C LEU A 110 -9.87 23.78 30.32
N PRO A 111 -8.64 23.76 30.86
CA PRO A 111 -8.14 24.84 31.70
C PRO A 111 -8.10 26.18 30.95
N ASP A 112 -8.47 27.27 31.64
CA ASP A 112 -8.41 28.63 31.06
C ASP A 112 -6.99 29.03 30.64
N SER A 113 -5.98 28.49 31.33
CA SER A 113 -4.56 28.73 31.05
C SER A 113 -4.02 27.93 29.85
N LEU A 114 -4.77 26.99 29.28
CA LEU A 114 -4.28 26.18 28.18
C LEU A 114 -4.15 27.02 26.90
N ASP A 115 -2.95 27.05 26.33
CA ASP A 115 -2.71 27.50 24.95
C ASP A 115 -2.95 26.33 24.00
N MET A 116 -4.13 26.31 23.38
CA MET A 116 -4.54 25.22 22.52
C MET A 116 -3.70 25.13 21.24
N GLN A 117 -3.27 26.26 20.67
CA GLN A 117 -2.49 26.24 19.45
C GLN A 117 -1.13 25.61 19.72
N LYS A 118 -0.43 26.09 20.76
CA LYS A 118 0.86 25.51 21.15
C LYS A 118 0.73 24.03 21.50
N PHE A 119 -0.30 23.66 22.26
CA PHE A 119 -0.56 22.28 22.64
C PHE A 119 -0.73 21.37 21.42
N LEU A 120 -1.52 21.78 20.42
CA LEU A 120 -1.72 20.99 19.20
C LEU A 120 -0.45 20.86 18.37
N VAL A 121 0.36 21.91 18.25
CA VAL A 121 1.63 21.83 17.51
C VAL A 121 2.56 20.84 18.19
N ASP A 122 2.72 20.93 19.51
CA ASP A 122 3.61 20.04 20.26
C ASP A 122 3.11 18.58 20.19
N LEU A 123 1.80 18.35 20.36
CA LEU A 123 1.18 17.04 20.29
C LEU A 123 1.35 16.39 18.89
N LEU A 124 1.03 17.14 17.83
CA LEU A 124 1.08 16.60 16.48
C LEU A 124 2.51 16.42 15.97
N GLU A 125 3.46 17.26 16.39
CA GLU A 125 4.88 17.02 16.10
C GLU A 125 5.35 15.66 16.67
N GLU A 126 4.89 15.29 17.86
CA GLU A 126 5.23 14.00 18.47
C GLU A 126 4.52 12.81 17.82
N GLN A 127 3.26 12.98 17.41
CA GLN A 127 2.42 11.89 16.92
C GLN A 127 2.53 11.61 15.41
N ILE A 128 2.91 12.60 14.61
CA ILE A 128 2.98 12.43 13.15
C ILE A 128 4.19 11.57 12.79
N VAL A 129 3.93 10.40 12.24
CA VAL A 129 4.93 9.46 11.68
C VAL A 129 5.10 9.67 10.17
N GLY A 130 4.06 10.18 9.52
CA GLY A 130 4.03 10.53 8.11
C GLY A 130 2.74 11.26 7.76
N TYR A 131 2.72 11.92 6.60
CA TYR A 131 1.54 12.62 6.08
C TYR A 131 1.64 12.80 4.57
N TYR A 132 0.50 12.76 3.89
CA TYR A 132 0.35 13.20 2.51
C TYR A 132 -0.03 14.68 2.45
N ASP A 133 0.63 15.45 1.58
CA ASP A 133 0.30 16.85 1.33
C ASP A 133 -0.35 17.02 -0.05
N PRO A 134 -1.68 17.30 -0.11
CA PRO A 134 -2.39 17.54 -1.38
C PRO A 134 -1.87 18.74 -2.16
N LYS A 135 -1.17 19.70 -1.53
CA LYS A 135 -0.61 20.86 -2.24
C LYS A 135 0.64 20.49 -3.03
N THR A 136 1.49 19.63 -2.47
CA THR A 136 2.73 19.20 -3.12
C THR A 136 2.61 17.86 -3.84
N LYS A 137 1.52 17.11 -3.59
CA LYS A 137 1.28 15.75 -4.09
C LYS A 137 2.38 14.77 -3.67
N VAL A 138 2.94 14.99 -2.48
CA VAL A 138 4.03 14.19 -1.90
C VAL A 138 3.59 13.62 -0.57
N LEU A 139 3.89 12.33 -0.39
CA LEU A 139 3.86 11.64 0.89
C LEU A 139 5.18 11.88 1.59
N TYR A 140 5.15 12.31 2.85
CA TYR A 140 6.32 12.48 3.68
C TYR A 140 6.34 11.48 4.82
N ILE A 141 7.48 10.84 5.06
CA ILE A 141 7.74 9.99 6.23
C ILE A 141 8.77 10.68 7.13
N VAL A 142 8.53 10.64 8.44
CA VAL A 142 9.46 11.24 9.40
C VAL A 142 10.70 10.35 9.53
N SER A 143 11.87 10.97 9.49
CA SER A 143 13.17 10.27 9.37
C SER A 143 13.49 9.38 10.58
N ASP A 144 12.99 9.73 11.77
CA ASP A 144 13.16 8.96 13.01
C ASP A 144 11.91 8.15 13.40
N ALA A 145 11.03 7.86 12.43
CA ALA A 145 9.85 7.04 12.62
C ALA A 145 10.20 5.64 13.18
N PRO A 146 9.42 5.11 14.14
CA PRO A 146 9.53 3.72 14.57
C PRO A 146 9.35 2.76 13.38
N LYS A 147 10.26 1.80 13.22
CA LYS A 147 10.29 0.91 12.04
C LYS A 147 8.98 0.12 11.88
N GLU A 148 8.36 -0.22 13.00
CA GLU A 148 7.11 -0.96 13.08
C GLU A 148 5.92 -0.13 12.58
N ALA A 149 5.98 1.20 12.70
CA ALA A 149 4.93 2.13 12.26
C ALA A 149 5.06 2.51 10.78
N VAL A 150 6.28 2.54 10.22
CA VAL A 150 6.54 3.01 8.84
C VAL A 150 5.68 2.30 7.79
N GLY A 151 5.54 0.97 7.87
CA GLY A 151 4.79 0.21 6.85
C GLY A 151 3.29 0.54 6.83
N ILE A 152 2.66 0.63 8.00
CA ILE A 152 1.24 0.99 8.10
C ILE A 152 1.03 2.47 7.75
N THR A 153 1.93 3.35 8.17
CA THR A 153 1.88 4.78 7.82
C THR A 153 1.99 4.98 6.31
N ILE A 154 2.96 4.37 5.63
CA ILE A 154 3.08 4.46 4.16
C ILE A 154 1.79 3.99 3.49
N THR A 155 1.23 2.87 3.94
CA THR A 155 -0.02 2.35 3.38
C THR A 155 -1.18 3.33 3.56
N HIS A 156 -1.30 3.93 4.75
CA HIS A 156 -2.31 4.96 5.05
C HIS A 156 -2.19 6.16 4.12
N GLU A 157 -0.98 6.71 4.00
CA GLU A 157 -0.76 7.89 3.17
C GLU A 157 -0.85 7.61 1.67
N LEU A 158 -0.53 6.39 1.23
CA LEU A 158 -0.76 5.97 -0.16
C LEU A 158 -2.25 5.95 -0.50
N VAL A 159 -3.12 5.60 0.44
CA VAL A 159 -4.57 5.72 0.23
C VAL A 159 -4.97 7.18 0.06
N HIS A 160 -4.41 8.10 0.84
CA HIS A 160 -4.64 9.54 0.63
C HIS A 160 -4.14 10.02 -0.73
N ALA A 161 -2.97 9.58 -1.16
CA ALA A 161 -2.44 9.89 -2.48
C ALA A 161 -3.34 9.36 -3.60
N LEU A 162 -3.88 8.14 -3.46
CA LEU A 162 -4.83 7.57 -4.42
C LEU A 162 -6.14 8.35 -4.43
N GLN A 163 -6.70 8.66 -3.27
CA GLN A 163 -7.93 9.44 -3.13
C GLN A 163 -7.80 10.78 -3.84
N ASP A 164 -6.72 11.51 -3.61
CA ASP A 164 -6.47 12.81 -4.20
C ASP A 164 -6.43 12.77 -5.74
N GLN A 165 -5.91 11.68 -6.35
CA GLN A 165 -5.91 11.51 -7.81
C GLN A 165 -7.31 11.38 -8.42
N TYR A 166 -8.33 11.05 -7.62
CA TYR A 166 -9.71 10.85 -8.09
C TYR A 166 -10.67 11.93 -7.64
N ILE A 167 -10.54 12.43 -6.42
CA ILE A 167 -11.52 13.35 -5.82
C ILE A 167 -10.94 14.67 -5.32
N SER A 168 -9.64 14.93 -5.48
CA SER A 168 -8.94 16.15 -5.06
C SER A 168 -9.19 16.53 -3.58
N LEU A 169 -8.24 16.19 -2.71
CA LEU A 169 -8.30 16.50 -1.28
C LEU A 169 -7.97 17.97 -0.96
#